data_AF-A0A349ZWA4-F1
#
_entry.id   AF-A0A349ZWA4-F1
#
_cell.length_a   1.000
_cell.length_b   1.000
_cell.length_c   1.000
_cell.angle_alpha   90.00
_cell.angle_beta   90.00
_cell.angle_gamma   90.00
#
_symmetry.space_group_name_H-M   'P 1'
#
loop_
_entity.id
_entity.type
_entity.pdbx_description
1 polymer ?
#
loop_
_entity_poly.entity_id
_entity_poly.type
_entity_poly.pdbx_seq_one_letter_code
_entity_poly.pdbx_strand_id
1 'polypeptide(L)'
;MVNVIAEACPADMALALDELTEEQALRVFKTLDDDTATEVLAKLDQEHTEYILEALDPEHVATLLEPLPAREAANVLAEATDEQAEQVLQAEVPEPAAAVAQHRLEYEKGSAGRIMTTEFLVLHPRMTIEQAIATVKKQIPI
;
A
#
# COMPACT_ATOMS: atom_id res chain seq x y z
N MET A 1 18.50 -16.38 -12.47
CA MET A 1 17.16 -15.97 -12.00
C MET A 1 17.18 -14.59 -11.38
N VAL A 2 18.08 -14.28 -10.44
CA VAL A 2 18.18 -12.93 -9.82
C VAL A 2 18.30 -11.78 -10.83
N ASN A 3 18.99 -11.99 -11.96
CA ASN A 3 19.25 -10.94 -12.96
C ASN A 3 18.07 -10.57 -13.87
N VAL A 4 16.96 -11.33 -13.84
CA VAL A 4 15.78 -11.04 -14.68
C VAL A 4 14.81 -10.10 -13.94
N ILE A 5 14.84 -10.12 -12.61
CA ILE A 5 13.94 -9.32 -11.77
C ILE A 5 14.35 -7.85 -11.82
N ALA A 6 15.65 -7.53 -11.79
CA ALA A 6 16.16 -6.15 -11.73
C ALA A 6 15.79 -5.22 -12.91
N GLU A 7 15.31 -5.76 -14.04
CA GLU A 7 14.82 -4.96 -15.19
C GLU A 7 13.29 -5.00 -15.35
N ALA A 8 12.58 -5.71 -14.47
CA ALA A 8 11.13 -5.83 -14.49
C ALA A 8 10.47 -4.64 -13.80
N CYS A 9 9.24 -4.30 -14.22
CA CYS A 9 8.41 -3.33 -13.51
C CYS A 9 8.08 -3.87 -12.10
N PRO A 10 7.98 -3.04 -11.05
CA PRO A 10 7.67 -3.50 -9.69
C PRO A 10 6.38 -4.34 -9.58
N ALA A 11 5.39 -4.09 -10.43
CA ALA A 11 4.18 -4.93 -10.49
C ALA A 11 4.48 -6.37 -10.97
N ASP A 12 5.36 -6.54 -11.95
CA ASP A 12 5.77 -7.87 -12.43
C ASP A 12 6.65 -8.58 -11.40
N MET A 13 7.47 -7.83 -10.66
CA MET A 13 8.24 -8.37 -9.55
C MET A 13 7.32 -8.87 -8.44
N ALA A 14 6.32 -8.09 -8.02
CA ALA A 14 5.34 -8.49 -7.02
C ALA A 14 4.61 -9.78 -7.43
N LEU A 15 4.11 -9.84 -8.67
CA LEU A 15 3.49 -11.06 -9.21
C LEU A 15 4.42 -12.26 -9.19
N ALA A 16 5.71 -12.07 -9.48
CA ALA A 16 6.69 -13.16 -9.42
C ALA A 16 7.00 -13.59 -7.98
N LEU A 17 6.95 -12.68 -7.02
CA LEU A 17 7.12 -12.99 -5.59
C LEU A 17 5.90 -13.70 -5.01
N ASP A 18 4.69 -13.31 -5.42
CA ASP A 18 3.42 -13.94 -4.99
C ASP A 18 3.31 -15.43 -5.42
N GLU A 19 4.09 -15.85 -6.42
CA GLU A 19 4.17 -17.25 -6.88
C GLU A 19 5.19 -18.09 -6.07
N LEU A 20 5.97 -17.46 -5.20
CA LEU A 20 6.95 -18.13 -4.34
C LEU A 20 6.31 -18.52 -3.00
N THR A 21 7.04 -19.27 -2.18
CA THR A 21 6.68 -19.37 -0.76
C THR A 21 7.06 -18.06 -0.07
N GLU A 22 6.39 -17.71 1.03
CA GLU A 22 6.60 -16.46 1.75
C GLU A 22 8.07 -16.30 2.20
N GLU A 23 8.70 -17.40 2.65
CA GLU A 23 10.12 -17.41 3.02
C GLU A 23 11.05 -17.13 1.82
N GLN A 24 10.70 -17.62 0.62
CA GLN A 24 11.47 -17.39 -0.60
C GLN A 24 11.29 -15.96 -1.07
N ALA A 25 10.04 -15.46 -1.07
CA ALA A 25 9.71 -14.09 -1.41
C ALA A 25 10.48 -13.11 -0.51
N LEU A 26 10.48 -13.33 0.81
CA LEU A 26 11.23 -12.52 1.77
C LEU A 26 12.73 -12.46 1.46
N ARG A 27 13.34 -13.60 1.11
CA ARG A 27 14.77 -13.64 0.76
C ARG A 27 15.08 -12.82 -0.48
N VAL A 28 14.19 -12.82 -1.48
CA VAL A 28 14.36 -12.01 -2.69
C VAL A 28 14.08 -10.54 -2.37
N PHE A 29 13.02 -10.25 -1.62
CA PHE A 29 12.65 -8.89 -1.19
C PHE A 29 13.81 -8.19 -0.48
N LYS A 30 14.50 -8.89 0.44
CA LYS A 30 15.68 -8.37 1.16
C LYS A 30 16.90 -8.07 0.27
N THR A 31 16.86 -8.41 -1.02
CA THR A 31 17.92 -8.07 -1.99
C THR A 31 17.60 -6.85 -2.85
N LEU A 32 16.36 -6.34 -2.78
CA LEU A 32 15.94 -5.14 -3.48
C LEU A 32 16.52 -3.91 -2.77
N ASP A 33 16.81 -2.86 -3.54
CA ASP A 33 17.02 -1.52 -2.99
C ASP A 33 15.69 -0.92 -2.49
N ASP A 34 15.79 0.07 -1.59
CA ASP A 34 14.63 0.64 -0.89
C ASP A 34 13.57 1.19 -1.86
N ASP A 35 13.98 1.88 -2.93
CA ASP A 35 13.05 2.44 -3.92
C ASP A 35 12.22 1.33 -4.59
N THR A 36 12.89 0.26 -5.02
CA THR A 36 12.22 -0.90 -5.63
C THR A 36 11.38 -1.66 -4.60
N ALA A 37 11.92 -1.88 -3.40
CA ALA A 37 11.24 -2.59 -2.32
C ALA A 37 9.94 -1.89 -1.92
N THR A 38 9.96 -0.56 -1.83
CA THR A 38 8.78 0.30 -1.62
C THR A 38 7.69 0.01 -2.64
N GLU A 39 8.02 0.07 -3.94
CA GLU A 39 7.01 -0.11 -4.98
C GLU A 39 6.48 -1.55 -5.03
N VAL A 40 7.36 -2.54 -4.82
CA VAL A 40 6.98 -3.96 -4.78
C VAL A 40 6.07 -4.24 -3.59
N LEU A 41 6.42 -3.76 -2.39
CA LEU A 41 5.65 -3.96 -1.16
C LEU A 41 4.22 -3.43 -1.29
N ALA A 42 4.03 -2.31 -2.01
CA ALA A 42 2.72 -1.73 -2.26
C ALA A 42 1.83 -2.53 -3.24
N LYS A 43 2.37 -3.58 -3.88
CA LYS A 43 1.69 -4.36 -4.92
C LYS A 43 1.59 -5.86 -4.61
N LEU A 44 2.30 -6.35 -3.60
CA LEU A 44 2.22 -7.74 -3.14
C LEU A 44 0.82 -8.10 -2.65
N ASP A 45 0.52 -9.39 -2.67
CA ASP A 45 -0.70 -9.89 -2.05
C ASP A 45 -0.68 -9.78 -0.51
N GLN A 46 -1.83 -10.06 0.11
CA GLN A 46 -2.02 -9.95 1.54
C GLN A 46 -1.10 -10.88 2.35
N GLU A 47 -0.97 -12.15 1.94
CA GLU A 47 -0.23 -13.16 2.72
C GLU A 47 1.26 -12.86 2.70
N HIS A 48 1.81 -12.48 1.54
CA HIS A 48 3.20 -12.10 1.38
C HIS A 48 3.52 -10.77 2.07
N THR A 49 2.61 -9.78 1.97
CA THR A 49 2.77 -8.50 2.65
C THR A 49 2.83 -8.68 4.16
N GLU A 50 1.86 -9.41 4.75
CA GLU A 50 1.82 -9.70 6.20
C GLU A 50 3.12 -10.38 6.65
N TYR A 51 3.58 -11.41 5.93
CA TYR A 51 4.80 -12.13 6.26
C TYR A 51 6.07 -11.26 6.17
N ILE A 52 6.17 -10.40 5.15
CA ILE A 52 7.31 -9.49 5.00
C ILE A 52 7.31 -8.45 6.12
N LEU A 53 6.16 -7.89 6.47
CA LEU A 53 6.03 -6.94 7.57
C LEU A 53 6.40 -7.57 8.93
N GLU A 54 6.10 -8.86 9.15
CA GLU A 54 6.55 -9.61 10.34
C GLU A 54 8.06 -9.79 10.43
N ALA A 55 8.74 -9.79 9.29
CA ALA A 55 10.17 -10.06 9.22
C ALA A 55 11.07 -8.81 9.13
N LEU A 56 10.47 -7.61 9.12
CA LEU A 56 11.15 -6.32 9.04
C LEU A 56 10.99 -5.53 10.34
N ASP A 57 12.01 -4.72 10.66
CA ASP A 57 11.94 -3.79 11.78
C ASP A 57 10.94 -2.66 11.47
N PRO A 58 10.10 -2.21 12.43
CA PRO A 58 9.08 -1.19 12.19
C PRO A 58 9.63 0.13 11.63
N GLU A 59 10.84 0.54 12.03
CA GLU A 59 11.53 1.73 11.52
C GLU A 59 11.87 1.61 10.03
N HIS A 60 12.28 0.41 9.59
CA HIS A 60 12.56 0.14 8.19
C HIS A 60 11.27 0.14 7.37
N VAL A 61 10.19 -0.47 7.90
CA VAL A 61 8.88 -0.40 7.25
C VAL A 61 8.43 1.06 7.10
N ALA A 62 8.52 1.88 8.15
CA ALA A 62 8.16 3.30 8.08
C ALA A 62 8.94 4.05 6.97
N THR A 63 10.23 3.75 6.84
CA THR A 63 11.09 4.30 5.76
C THR A 63 10.59 3.90 4.38
N LEU A 64 10.23 2.62 4.18
CA LEU A 64 9.69 2.14 2.91
C LEU A 64 8.32 2.74 2.57
N LEU A 65 7.51 3.09 3.59
CA LEU A 65 6.19 3.69 3.41
C LEU A 65 6.22 5.20 3.17
N GLU A 66 7.27 5.91 3.62
CA GLU A 66 7.41 7.36 3.47
C GLU A 66 7.22 7.87 2.02
N PRO A 67 7.87 7.29 1.00
CA PRO A 67 7.72 7.74 -0.39
C PRO A 67 6.38 7.37 -1.03
N LEU A 68 5.57 6.49 -0.41
CA LEU A 68 4.31 6.04 -1.00
C LEU A 68 3.21 7.12 -0.88
N PRO A 69 2.29 7.17 -1.85
CA PRO A 69 1.04 7.88 -1.66
C PRO A 69 0.32 7.36 -0.40
N ALA A 70 -0.28 8.26 0.38
CA ALA A 70 -0.93 7.92 1.67
C ALA A 70 -1.90 6.73 1.59
N ARG A 71 -2.66 6.63 0.48
CA ARG A 71 -3.56 5.50 0.21
C ARG A 71 -2.81 4.17 0.11
N GLU A 72 -1.67 4.13 -0.57
CA GLU A 72 -0.89 2.91 -0.78
C GLU A 72 -0.19 2.49 0.51
N ALA A 73 0.39 3.44 1.24
CA ALA A 73 0.95 3.16 2.57
C ALA A 73 -0.11 2.60 3.53
N ALA A 74 -1.32 3.17 3.53
CA ALA A 74 -2.42 2.68 4.36
C ALA A 74 -2.92 1.28 3.92
N ASN A 75 -2.79 0.91 2.65
CA ASN A 75 -3.09 -0.46 2.18
C ASN A 75 -2.09 -1.45 2.76
N VAL A 76 -0.80 -1.16 2.70
CA VAL A 76 0.24 -2.03 3.27
C VAL A 76 0.03 -2.19 4.78
N LEU A 77 -0.22 -1.09 5.50
CA LEU A 77 -0.49 -1.12 6.95
C LEU A 77 -1.78 -1.87 7.33
N ALA A 78 -2.74 -1.99 6.41
CA ALA A 78 -3.98 -2.71 6.68
C ALA A 78 -3.78 -4.24 6.74
N GLU A 79 -2.68 -4.74 6.16
CA GLU A 79 -2.32 -6.17 6.18
C GLU A 79 -1.48 -6.55 7.40
N ALA A 80 -0.80 -5.58 8.01
CA ALA A 80 -0.07 -5.77 9.26
C ALA A 80 -1.00 -6.23 10.40
N THR A 81 -0.43 -6.90 11.41
CA THR A 81 -1.13 -7.07 12.69
C THR A 81 -1.31 -5.72 13.37
N ASP A 82 -2.33 -5.61 14.24
CA ASP A 82 -2.62 -4.34 14.94
C ASP A 82 -1.41 -3.83 15.74
N GLU A 83 -0.64 -4.73 16.36
CA GLU A 83 0.58 -4.39 17.11
C GLU A 83 1.67 -3.82 16.19
N GLN A 84 1.91 -4.45 15.05
CA GLN A 84 2.91 -3.96 14.08
C GLN A 84 2.48 -2.63 13.46
N ALA A 85 1.21 -2.50 13.10
CA ALA A 85 0.69 -1.25 12.56
C ALA A 85 0.90 -0.11 13.56
N GLU A 86 0.63 -0.34 14.85
CA GLU A 86 0.88 0.63 15.91
C GLU A 86 2.38 0.97 16.05
N GLN A 87 3.26 -0.03 16.02
CA GLN A 87 4.72 0.18 16.09
C GLN A 87 5.24 0.99 14.89
N VAL A 88 4.79 0.69 13.67
CA VAL A 88 5.17 1.42 12.46
C VAL A 88 4.64 2.84 12.50
N LEU A 89 3.38 3.05 12.92
CA LEU A 89 2.80 4.39 13.08
C LEU A 89 3.53 5.25 14.12
N GLN A 90 4.16 4.65 15.13
CA GLN A 90 5.01 5.35 16.10
C GLN A 90 6.38 5.73 15.53
N ALA A 91 6.84 5.08 14.45
CA ALA A 91 8.16 5.25 13.85
C ALA A 91 8.24 6.35 12.78
N GLU A 92 7.54 7.48 12.98
CA GLU A 92 7.56 8.67 12.10
C GLU A 92 7.00 8.49 10.67
N VAL A 93 5.94 7.69 10.50
CA VAL A 93 5.19 7.63 9.23
C VAL A 93 4.56 9.00 8.89
N PRO A 94 4.52 9.42 7.60
CA PRO A 94 3.88 10.68 7.22
C PRO A 94 2.44 10.80 7.73
N GLU A 95 2.14 11.93 8.40
CA GLU A 95 0.82 12.25 9.00
C GLU A 95 -0.39 11.89 8.11
N PRO A 96 -0.42 12.23 6.80
CA PRO A 96 -1.55 11.87 5.94
C PRO A 96 -1.73 10.35 5.78
N ALA A 97 -0.64 9.59 5.65
CA ALA A 97 -0.66 8.14 5.56
C ALA A 97 -1.11 7.53 6.90
N ALA A 98 -0.56 8.05 8.01
CA ALA A 98 -0.92 7.64 9.36
C ALA A 98 -2.41 7.86 9.64
N ALA A 99 -2.98 9.01 9.28
CA ALA A 99 -4.39 9.30 9.49
C ALA A 99 -5.33 8.37 8.69
N VAL A 100 -5.00 8.09 7.42
CA VAL A 100 -5.78 7.16 6.58
C VAL A 100 -5.68 5.74 7.12
N ALA A 101 -4.48 5.30 7.52
CA ALA A 101 -4.25 4.00 8.11
C ALA A 101 -5.01 3.85 9.44
N GLN A 102 -4.89 4.81 10.36
CA GLN A 102 -5.61 4.81 11.64
C GLN A 102 -7.13 4.71 11.46
N HIS A 103 -7.72 5.54 10.58
CA HIS A 103 -9.15 5.47 10.30
C HIS A 103 -9.56 4.10 9.73
N ARG A 104 -8.72 3.47 8.90
CA ARG A 104 -8.99 2.13 8.39
C ARG A 104 -8.82 1.07 9.46
N LEU A 105 -7.85 1.21 10.37
CA LEU A 105 -7.57 0.30 11.48
C LEU A 105 -8.74 0.19 12.48
N GLU A 106 -9.60 1.22 12.57
CA GLU A 106 -10.84 1.19 13.37
C GLU A 106 -11.88 0.14 12.92
N TYR A 107 -11.82 -0.31 11.66
CA TYR A 107 -12.73 -1.34 11.14
C TYR A 107 -12.26 -2.76 11.50
N GLU A 108 -13.07 -3.78 11.31
CA GLU A 108 -12.65 -5.18 11.52
C GLU A 108 -11.78 -5.68 10.35
N LYS A 109 -10.72 -6.47 10.59
CA LYS A 109 -9.92 -7.11 9.52
C LYS A 109 -10.86 -7.94 8.62
N GLY A 110 -10.72 -7.79 7.30
CA GLY A 110 -11.59 -8.43 6.30
C GLY A 110 -12.95 -7.75 6.06
N SER A 111 -13.29 -6.68 6.79
CA SER A 111 -14.50 -5.90 6.52
C SER A 111 -14.36 -4.97 5.30
N ALA A 112 -15.48 -4.57 4.71
CA ALA A 112 -15.48 -3.58 3.63
C ALA A 112 -14.82 -2.25 4.07
N GLY A 113 -15.01 -1.85 5.34
CA GLY A 113 -14.38 -0.64 5.90
C GLY A 113 -12.86 -0.74 5.97
N ARG A 114 -12.32 -1.94 6.16
CA ARG A 114 -10.86 -2.17 6.18
C ARG A 114 -10.23 -2.02 4.80
N ILE A 115 -10.94 -2.26 3.68
CA ILE A 115 -10.40 -2.18 2.31
C ILE A 115 -10.95 -1.02 1.46
N MET A 116 -11.89 -0.23 1.98
CA MET A 116 -12.47 0.90 1.26
C MET A 116 -11.50 2.09 1.18
N THR A 117 -11.78 2.98 0.23
CA THR A 117 -11.14 4.30 0.14
C THR A 117 -12.17 5.41 0.34
N THR A 118 -11.75 6.50 0.97
CA THR A 118 -12.53 7.75 1.07
C THR A 118 -12.28 8.70 -0.11
N GLU A 119 -11.36 8.35 -1.01
CA GLU A 119 -11.07 9.09 -2.24
C GLU A 119 -12.08 8.70 -3.34
N PHE A 120 -13.25 9.33 -3.33
CA PHE A 120 -14.27 9.14 -4.35
C PHE A 120 -14.89 10.47 -4.78
N LEU A 121 -15.42 10.48 -6.00
CA LEU A 121 -16.15 11.63 -6.54
C LEU A 121 -17.64 11.51 -6.22
N VAL A 122 -18.23 12.62 -5.78
CA VAL A 122 -19.68 12.73 -5.54
C VAL A 122 -20.27 13.73 -6.52
N LEU A 123 -21.23 13.28 -7.33
CA LEU A 123 -21.95 14.12 -8.28
C LEU A 123 -23.43 14.18 -7.92
N HIS A 124 -24.07 15.31 -8.23
CA HIS A 124 -25.48 15.50 -7.94
C HIS A 124 -26.35 14.90 -9.07
N PRO A 125 -27.43 14.14 -8.76
CA PRO A 125 -28.21 13.40 -9.76
C PRO A 125 -28.94 14.28 -10.79
N ARG A 126 -29.05 15.59 -10.54
CA ARG A 126 -29.64 16.56 -11.47
C ARG A 126 -28.63 17.25 -12.40
N MET A 127 -27.34 16.91 -12.30
CA MET A 127 -26.34 17.44 -13.22
C MET A 127 -26.56 16.88 -14.62
N THR A 128 -26.42 17.74 -15.62
CA THR A 128 -26.28 17.30 -17.01
C THR A 128 -24.93 16.62 -17.21
N ILE A 129 -24.79 15.84 -18.29
CA ILE A 129 -23.53 15.18 -18.66
C ILE A 129 -22.38 16.19 -18.75
N GLU A 130 -22.62 17.36 -19.34
CA GLU A 130 -21.61 18.41 -19.48
C GLU A 130 -21.12 18.92 -18.12
N GLN A 131 -22.03 19.18 -17.18
CA GLN A 131 -21.70 19.62 -15.83
C GLN A 131 -20.96 18.55 -15.03
N ALA A 132 -21.36 17.29 -15.17
CA ALA A 132 -20.68 16.16 -14.55
C ALA A 132 -19.22 16.07 -15.03
N ILE A 133 -19.00 16.06 -16.34
CA ILE A 133 -17.64 15.99 -16.92
C ILE A 133 -16.79 17.20 -16.50
N ALA A 134 -17.36 18.40 -16.52
CA ALA A 134 -16.66 19.60 -16.07
C ALA A 134 -16.24 19.53 -14.59
N THR A 135 -17.11 18.96 -13.74
CA THR A 135 -16.83 18.75 -12.31
C THR A 135 -15.70 17.74 -12.12
N VAL A 136 -15.76 16.59 -12.81
CA VAL A 136 -14.71 15.56 -12.75
C VAL A 136 -13.35 16.14 -13.16
N LYS A 137 -13.28 16.85 -14.29
CA LYS A 137 -12.04 17.48 -14.77
C LYS A 137 -11.44 18.52 -13.82
N LYS A 138 -12.26 19.16 -12.98
CA LYS A 138 -11.81 20.14 -11.99
C LYS A 138 -11.25 19.47 -10.73
N GLN A 139 -11.79 18.31 -10.36
CA GLN A 139 -11.44 17.60 -9.13
C GLN A 139 -10.31 16.59 -9.31
N ILE A 140 -10.15 16.03 -10.51
CA ILE A 140 -9.04 15.16 -10.89
C ILE A 140 -8.25 15.87 -11.99
N PRO A 141 -7.12 16.54 -11.67
CA PRO A 141 -6.22 17.00 -12.71
C PRO A 141 -5.61 15.77 -13.40
N ILE A 142 -5.93 15.62 -14.69
CA ILE A 142 -5.36 14.60 -15.58
C ILE A 142 -4.01 15.10 -16.08
#